data_AF-A0A7C0XKG9-F1
#
_entry.id   AF-A0A7C0XKG9-F1
#
_cell.length_a   1.000
_cell.length_b   1.000
_cell.length_c   1.000
_cell.angle_alpha   90.00
_cell.angle_beta   90.00
_cell.angle_gamma   90.00
#
_symmetry.space_group_name_H-M   'P 1'
#
loop_
_entity.id
_entity.type
_entity.pdbx_description
1 polymer ?
#
loop_
_entity_poly.entity_id
_entity_poly.type
_entity_poly.pdbx_seq_one_letter_code
_entity_poly.pdbx_strand_id
1 'polypeptide(L)' 'MKIETVLTVAESKRLIAKGVKELEVVKRALRDGMVTVAMGTTNTYVAEELSGQRIAKFSYTTGLTLP' A
#
# COMPACT_ATOMS: atom_id res chain seq x y z
N MET A 1 -9.86 -19.33 -20.51
CA MET A 1 -8.49 -19.60 -20.00
C MET A 1 -8.45 -19.19 -18.54
N LYS A 2 -8.21 -20.11 -17.60
CA LYS A 2 -8.00 -19.79 -16.18
C LYS A 2 -6.50 -19.82 -15.90
N ILE A 3 -5.98 -18.76 -15.32
CA ILE A 3 -4.60 -18.68 -14.83
C ILE A 3 -4.69 -18.56 -13.31
N GLU A 4 -3.96 -19.41 -12.61
CA GLU A 4 -3.75 -19.33 -11.18
C GLU A 4 -2.28 -19.00 -10.95
N THR A 5 -2.00 -18.08 -10.03
CA THR A 5 -0.64 -17.69 -9.68
C THR A 5 -0.54 -17.51 -8.17
N VAL A 6 0.60 -17.86 -7.61
CA VAL A 6 0.89 -17.67 -6.19
C VAL A 6 1.82 -16.48 -6.05
N LEU A 7 1.38 -15.48 -5.31
CA LEU A 7 2.17 -14.29 -5.02
C LEU A 7 2.84 -14.44 -3.65
N THR A 8 4.07 -13.94 -3.54
CA THR A 8 4.66 -13.71 -2.23
C THR A 8 3.84 -12.69 -1.44
N VAL A 9 4.05 -12.64 -0.12
CA VAL A 9 3.42 -11.63 0.74
C VAL A 9 3.72 -10.20 0.26
N ALA A 10 4.96 -9.95 -0.17
CA ALA A 10 5.38 -8.63 -0.66
C ALA A 10 4.70 -8.25 -1.99
N GLU A 11 4.60 -9.20 -2.92
CA GLU A 11 3.90 -9.00 -4.20
C GLU A 11 2.40 -8.78 -4.00
N SER A 12 1.78 -9.55 -3.12
CA SER A 12 0.37 -9.40 -2.75
C SER A 12 0.08 -8.00 -2.20
N LYS A 13 0.91 -7.51 -1.28
CA LYS A 13 0.81 -6.15 -0.72
C LYS A 13 1.00 -5.08 -1.80
N ARG A 14 1.95 -5.28 -2.72
CA ARG A 14 2.17 -4.33 -3.84
C ARG A 14 0.99 -4.33 -4.82
N LEU A 15 0.39 -5.48 -5.10
CA LEU A 15 -0.79 -5.57 -5.95
C LEU A 15 -1.97 -4.80 -5.34
N ILE A 16 -2.22 -4.98 -4.03
CA ILE A 16 -3.23 -4.20 -3.30
C ILE A 16 -2.94 -2.70 -3.43
N ALA A 17 -1.70 -2.27 -3.21
CA ALA A 17 -1.33 -0.85 -3.30
C ALA A 17 -1.59 -0.25 -4.68
N LYS A 18 -1.24 -0.98 -5.76
CA LYS A 18 -1.54 -0.56 -7.14
C LYS A 18 -3.04 -0.45 -7.37
N GLY A 19 -3.82 -1.42 -6.90
CA GLY A 19 -5.28 -1.39 -6.98
C GLY A 19 -5.87 -0.16 -6.27
N VAL A 20 -5.40 0.14 -5.06
CA VAL A 20 -5.86 1.31 -4.27
C VAL A 20 -5.58 2.63 -4.99
N LYS A 21 -4.38 2.78 -5.58
CA LYS A 21 -4.03 3.98 -6.38
C LYS A 21 -4.95 4.20 -7.58
N GLU A 22 -5.44 3.13 -8.19
CA GLU A 22 -6.31 3.22 -9.37
C GLU A 22 -7.77 3.55 -9.04
N LEU A 23 -8.18 3.50 -7.77
CA LEU A 23 -9.55 3.83 -7.36
C LEU A 23 -9.86 5.32 -7.58
N GLU A 24 -10.98 5.61 -8.24
CA GLU A 24 -11.40 6.99 -8.53
C GLU A 24 -11.62 7.83 -7.27
N VAL A 25 -12.12 7.23 -6.18
CA VAL A 25 -12.26 7.92 -4.89
C VAL A 25 -10.90 8.35 -4.32
N VAL A 26 -9.86 7.54 -4.49
CA VAL A 26 -8.50 7.85 -4.03
C VAL A 26 -7.90 8.94 -4.90
N LYS A 27 -8.01 8.82 -6.23
CA LYS A 27 -7.55 9.85 -7.18
C LYS A 27 -8.21 11.20 -6.93
N ARG A 28 -9.53 11.22 -6.69
CA ARG A 28 -10.27 12.45 -6.35
C ARG A 28 -9.78 13.03 -5.02
N ALA A 29 -9.65 12.22 -3.98
CA ALA A 29 -9.18 12.69 -2.68
C ALA A 29 -7.74 13.23 -2.73
N LEU A 30 -6.87 12.69 -3.57
CA LEU A 30 -5.51 13.22 -3.80
C LEU A 30 -5.50 14.58 -4.50
N ARG A 31 -6.49 14.88 -5.36
CA ARG A 31 -6.58 16.16 -6.07
C ARG A 31 -7.30 17.23 -5.27
N ASP A 32 -8.43 16.87 -4.65
CA ASP A 32 -9.43 17.82 -4.15
C ASP A 32 -9.60 17.76 -2.62
N GLY A 33 -8.81 16.93 -1.93
CA GLY A 33 -8.96 16.70 -0.50
C GLY A 33 -7.70 16.16 0.17
N MET A 34 -7.87 15.18 1.05
CA MET A 34 -6.78 14.57 1.79
C MET A 34 -6.94 13.06 1.83
N VAL A 35 -5.84 12.34 1.62
CA VAL A 35 -5.74 10.90 1.85
C VAL A 35 -4.84 10.67 3.05
N THR A 36 -5.37 10.04 4.09
CA THR A 36 -4.58 9.59 5.24
C THR A 36 -4.36 8.10 5.14
N VAL A 37 -3.11 7.67 5.34
CA VAL A 37 -2.73 6.27 5.31
C VAL A 37 -2.27 5.89 6.71
N ALA A 38 -2.97 4.96 7.34
CA ALA A 38 -2.61 4.45 8.67
C ALA A 38 -1.31 3.64 8.59
N MET A 39 -0.55 3.59 9.68
CA MET A 39 0.63 2.72 9.78
C MET A 39 0.26 1.23 9.64
N GLY A 40 1.19 0.45 9.10
CA GLY A 40 1.03 -0.99 8.91
C GLY A 40 1.84 -1.52 7.72
N THR A 41 2.20 -2.80 7.78
CA THR A 41 3.12 -3.39 6.77
C THR A 41 2.56 -3.41 5.35
N THR A 42 1.23 -3.47 5.17
CA THR A 42 0.59 -3.34 3.85
C THR A 42 0.46 -1.88 3.46
N ASN A 43 0.08 -1.03 4.41
CA ASN A 43 -0.14 0.38 4.18
C ASN A 43 1.14 1.14 3.83
N THR A 44 2.32 0.65 4.22
CA THR A 44 3.58 1.19 3.68
C THR A 44 3.61 1.11 2.17
N TYR A 45 3.17 -0.01 1.57
CA TYR A 45 3.16 -0.17 0.11
C TYR A 45 2.17 0.78 -0.55
N VAL A 46 1.02 1.01 0.09
CA VAL A 46 0.02 2.00 -0.35
C VAL A 46 0.63 3.40 -0.28
N ALA A 47 1.22 3.78 0.85
CA ALA A 47 1.85 5.08 1.02
C ALA A 47 2.98 5.31 0.02
N GLU A 48 3.81 4.30 -0.28
CA GLU A 48 4.84 4.38 -1.33
C GLU A 48 4.22 4.60 -2.72
N GLU A 49 3.17 3.85 -3.06
CA GLU A 49 2.55 3.88 -4.37
C GLU A 49 1.81 5.22 -4.64
N LEU A 50 1.19 5.78 -3.60
CA LEU A 50 0.52 7.09 -3.65
C LEU A 50 1.50 8.26 -3.63
N SER A 51 2.57 8.19 -2.82
CA SER A 51 3.56 9.28 -2.70
C SER A 51 4.65 9.25 -3.78
N GLY A 52 4.86 8.11 -4.43
CA GLY A 52 6.00 7.89 -5.34
C GLY A 52 7.35 7.82 -4.63
N GLN A 53 7.38 7.85 -3.29
CA GLN A 53 8.59 7.81 -2.48
C GLN A 53 8.75 6.44 -1.83
N ARG A 54 10.00 6.00 -1.63
CA ARG A 54 10.25 4.82 -0.80
C ARG A 54 10.14 5.19 0.67
N ILE A 55 9.45 4.35 1.43
CA ILE A 55 9.25 4.55 2.86
C ILE A 55 9.99 3.46 3.61
N ALA A 56 10.70 3.83 4.67
CA ALA A 56 11.33 2.86 5.56
C ALA A 56 10.23 2.00 6.21
N LYS A 57 10.15 0.74 5.77
CA LYS A 57 9.03 -0.16 6.12
C LYS A 57 8.92 -0.46 7.60
N PHE A 58 10.06 -0.62 8.27
CA PHE A 58 10.10 -0.92 9.69
C PHE A 58 9.54 0.23 10.53
N SER A 59 9.90 1.48 10.21
CA SER A 59 9.42 2.67 10.93
C SER A 59 7.95 3.01 10.66
N TYR A 60 7.36 2.45 9.60
CA TYR A 60 5.95 2.64 9.25
C TYR A 60 5.05 1.50 9.77
N THR A 61 5.60 0.57 10.54
CA THR A 61 4.87 -0.60 11.04
C THR A 61 4.47 -0.43 12.50
N THR A 62 3.23 -0.80 12.82
CA THR A 62 2.72 -0.89 14.20
C THR A 62 2.57 -2.34 14.63
N GLY A 63 2.56 -2.59 15.94
CA GLY A 63 2.35 -3.94 16.50
C GLY A 63 3.51 -4.91 16.23
N LEU A 64 4.75 -4.41 16.23
CA LEU A 64 5.94 -5.24 16.05
C LEU A 64 6.21 -6.10 17.29
N THR A 65 6.29 -7.42 17.10
CA THR A 65 6.89 -8.32 18.09
C THR A 65 8.38 -8.41 17.78
N LEU A 66 9.21 -7.88 18.68
CA LEU A 66 10.67 -7.90 18.58
C LEU A 66 11.23 -9.03 19.47
N PRO A 67 12.40 -9.61 19.11
CA PRO A 67 13.05 -10.64 19.93
C PRO A 67 13.47 -10.12 21.31
#